data_AF-A0A8C4TLJ2-F1
#
_entry.id   AF-A0A8C4TLJ2-F1
#
_cell.length_a   1.000
_cell.length_b   1.000
_cell.length_c   1.000
_cell.angle_alpha   90.00
_cell.angle_beta   90.00
_cell.angle_gamma   90.00
#
_symmetry.space_group_name_H-M   'P 1'
#
loop_
_entity.id
_entity.type
_entity.pdbx_description
1 polymer ?
#
loop_
_entity_poly.entity_id
_entity_poly.type
_entity_poly.pdbx_seq_one_letter_code
_entity_poly.pdbx_strand_id
1 'polypeptide(L)'
;MRFLITHNPTNATLSKFIEELKKYGVTTLVRVCDATYDQAPIEKEGIQVLDWPFDDGAPPPNQIVDDWLNLLKTKFREEPGCCVAVHCVAGLGRAPVLVALALIECGMKYEDAVQFIRQKRRGAFNSKQLLYLEKYRPKMRLRFKDANGHCCVQ
;
A
#
# COMPACT_ATOMS: atom_id res chain seq x y z
N MET A 1 -9.83 5.73 2.87
CA MET A 1 -8.37 5.63 2.59
C MET A 1 -8.22 5.22 1.14
N ARG A 2 -7.32 5.84 0.35
CA ARG A 2 -7.12 5.49 -1.06
C ARG A 2 -5.72 4.94 -1.29
N PHE A 3 -5.63 3.84 -2.04
CA PHE A 3 -4.35 3.18 -2.35
C PHE A 3 -4.18 3.03 -3.86
N LEU A 4 -2.93 3.10 -4.33
CA LEU A 4 -2.58 2.83 -5.71
C LEU A 4 -1.47 1.77 -5.78
N ILE A 5 -1.75 0.61 -6.39
CA ILE A 5 -0.74 -0.44 -6.60
C ILE A 5 -0.17 -0.31 -8.01
N THR A 6 1.05 0.21 -8.13
CA THR A 6 1.71 0.47 -9.41
C THR A 6 2.78 -0.57 -9.73
N HIS A 7 3.33 -0.47 -10.94
CA HIS A 7 4.51 -1.21 -11.38
C HIS A 7 5.78 -0.41 -11.09
N ASN A 8 6.92 -1.08 -11.03
CA ASN A 8 8.21 -0.42 -10.94
C ASN A 8 8.49 0.40 -12.21
N PRO A 9 8.69 1.72 -12.13
CA PRO A 9 9.07 2.50 -13.30
C PRO A 9 10.52 2.20 -13.68
N THR A 10 10.87 2.58 -14.91
CA THR A 10 12.25 2.70 -15.38
C THR A 10 12.64 4.17 -15.43
N ASN A 11 13.94 4.48 -15.46
CA ASN A 11 14.41 5.88 -15.61
C ASN A 11 13.80 6.56 -16.86
N ALA A 12 13.57 5.81 -17.95
CA ALA A 12 12.95 6.32 -19.17
C ALA A 12 11.44 6.61 -19.04
N THR A 13 10.76 6.00 -18.07
CA THR A 13 9.30 6.15 -17.87
C THR A 13 8.95 6.97 -16.62
N LEU A 14 9.96 7.44 -15.88
CA LEU A 14 9.80 8.10 -14.59
C LEU A 14 8.93 9.37 -14.67
N SER A 15 9.07 10.19 -15.72
CA SER A 15 8.23 11.40 -15.88
C SER A 15 6.75 11.06 -16.02
N LYS A 16 6.41 10.06 -16.86
CA LYS A 16 5.02 9.58 -17.03
C LYS A 16 4.49 8.95 -15.74
N PHE A 17 5.35 8.24 -15.02
CA PHE A 17 5.01 7.66 -13.73
C PHE A 17 4.64 8.75 -12.71
N ILE A 18 5.42 9.84 -12.64
CA ILE A 18 5.11 10.98 -11.76
C ILE A 18 3.78 11.63 -12.14
N GLU A 19 3.51 11.84 -13.44
CA GLU A 19 2.22 12.35 -13.91
C GLU A 19 1.05 11.46 -13.48
N GLU A 20 1.22 10.14 -13.55
CA GLU A 20 0.23 9.18 -13.08
C GLU A 20 0.02 9.27 -11.56
N LEU A 21 1.08 9.33 -10.76
CA LEU A 21 0.98 9.51 -9.31
C LEU A 21 0.21 10.79 -8.95
N LYS A 22 0.53 11.90 -9.62
CA LYS A 22 -0.18 13.18 -9.45
C LYS A 22 -1.65 13.09 -9.83
N LYS A 23 -1.98 12.43 -10.94
CA LYS A 23 -3.37 12.23 -11.39
C LYS A 23 -4.24 11.54 -10.33
N TYR A 24 -3.68 10.59 -9.57
CA TYR A 24 -4.38 9.91 -8.48
C TYR A 24 -4.33 10.67 -7.14
N GLY A 25 -3.63 11.81 -7.08
CA GLY A 25 -3.44 12.58 -5.85
C GLY A 25 -2.59 11.80 -4.83
N VAL A 26 -1.56 11.11 -5.31
CA VAL A 26 -0.60 10.42 -4.45
C VAL A 26 0.28 11.43 -3.74
N THR A 27 0.40 11.31 -2.43
CA THR A 27 1.29 12.16 -1.61
C THR A 27 2.41 11.36 -0.96
N THR A 28 2.31 10.03 -0.95
CA THR A 28 3.35 9.13 -0.45
C THR A 28 3.45 7.89 -1.33
N LEU A 29 4.68 7.52 -1.68
CA LEU A 29 5.04 6.33 -2.45
C LEU A 29 5.90 5.40 -1.58
N VAL A 30 5.44 4.18 -1.35
CA VAL A 30 6.17 3.14 -0.63
C VAL A 30 6.74 2.12 -1.61
N ARG A 31 8.06 1.96 -1.60
CA ARG A 31 8.79 0.97 -2.39
C ARG A 31 9.08 -0.24 -1.50
N VAL A 32 8.55 -1.40 -1.88
CA VAL A 32 8.71 -2.66 -1.12
C VAL A 32 9.65 -3.66 -1.79
N CYS A 33 10.40 -3.20 -2.79
CA CYS A 33 11.50 -3.92 -3.42
C CYS A 33 12.74 -3.03 -3.45
N ASP A 34 13.87 -3.60 -3.86
CA ASP A 34 15.10 -2.84 -4.05
C ASP A 34 14.88 -1.66 -4.99
N ALA A 35 15.48 -0.52 -4.63
CA ALA A 35 15.38 0.71 -5.40
C ALA A 35 16.16 0.56 -6.73
N THR A 36 15.49 0.79 -7.85
CA THR A 36 16.09 0.71 -9.19
C THR A 36 16.12 2.05 -9.93
N TYR A 37 15.62 3.12 -9.31
CA TYR A 37 15.54 4.46 -9.89
C TYR A 37 15.68 5.51 -8.78
N ASP A 38 16.11 6.71 -9.18
CA ASP A 38 16.29 7.84 -8.27
C ASP A 38 14.93 8.40 -7.81
N GLN A 39 14.81 8.64 -6.51
CA GLN A 39 13.59 9.20 -5.91
C GLN A 39 13.54 10.73 -5.98
N ALA A 40 14.68 11.40 -6.19
CA ALA A 40 14.75 12.86 -6.18
C ALA A 40 13.77 13.53 -7.17
N PRO A 41 13.52 13.02 -8.39
CA PRO A 41 12.50 13.57 -9.28
C PRO A 41 11.07 13.45 -8.74
N ILE A 42 10.77 12.42 -7.96
CA ILE A 42 9.44 12.22 -7.34
C ILE A 42 9.29 13.16 -6.13
N GLU A 43 10.33 13.27 -5.31
CA GLU A 43 10.34 14.14 -4.12
C GLU A 43 10.26 15.62 -4.48
N LYS A 44 10.90 16.04 -5.58
CA LYS A 44 10.79 17.40 -6.13
C LYS A 44 9.35 17.80 -6.44
N GLU A 45 8.48 16.83 -6.71
CA GLU A 45 7.09 17.04 -7.05
C GLU A 45 6.16 16.94 -5.82
N GLY A 46 6.74 16.92 -4.61
CA GLY A 46 6.02 16.92 -3.33
C GLY A 46 5.53 15.54 -2.89
N ILE A 47 6.01 14.46 -3.52
CA ILE A 47 5.62 13.09 -3.17
C ILE A 47 6.71 12.48 -2.31
N GLN A 48 6.37 12.13 -1.06
CA GLN A 48 7.32 11.48 -0.15
C GLN A 48 7.59 10.04 -0.61
N VAL A 49 8.87 9.64 -0.70
CA VAL A 49 9.26 8.27 -1.05
C VAL A 49 9.79 7.55 0.19
N LEU A 50 9.35 6.31 0.41
CA LEU A 50 9.74 5.47 1.55
C LEU A 50 10.22 4.10 1.05
N ASP A 51 11.36 3.64 1.54
CA ASP A 51 11.99 2.38 1.17
C ASP A 51 11.87 1.33 2.26
N TRP A 52 10.99 0.35 2.06
CA TRP A 52 10.77 -0.76 2.98
C TRP A 52 10.87 -2.10 2.24
N PRO A 53 12.04 -2.45 1.69
CA PRO A 53 12.23 -3.71 0.99
C PRO A 53 12.07 -4.91 1.93
N PHE A 54 11.43 -5.97 1.42
CA PHE A 54 11.42 -7.29 2.06
C PHE A 54 11.39 -8.40 1.01
N ASP A 55 11.72 -9.62 1.43
CA ASP A 55 11.93 -10.76 0.53
C ASP A 55 10.71 -11.10 -0.34
N ASP A 56 10.97 -11.49 -1.58
CA ASP A 56 9.89 -11.83 -2.51
C ASP A 56 9.16 -13.11 -2.10
N GLY A 57 7.83 -13.04 -2.17
CA GLY A 57 6.95 -14.12 -1.76
C GLY A 57 6.99 -14.47 -0.26
N ALA A 58 7.75 -13.74 0.55
CA ALA A 58 7.71 -13.81 2.00
C ALA A 58 6.62 -12.87 2.55
N PRO A 59 6.13 -13.12 3.78
CA PRO A 59 5.35 -12.14 4.52
C PRO A 59 6.21 -10.92 4.91
N PRO A 60 5.61 -9.72 5.05
CA PRO A 60 6.34 -8.55 5.52
C PRO A 60 6.81 -8.75 6.97
N PRO A 61 8.04 -8.30 7.31
CA PRO A 61 8.52 -8.21 8.69
C PRO A 61 7.59 -7.38 9.57
N ASN A 62 7.50 -7.72 10.86
CA ASN A 62 6.63 -7.01 11.82
C ASN A 62 6.91 -5.51 11.89
N GLN A 63 8.18 -5.10 11.80
CA GLN A 63 8.55 -3.68 11.78
C GLN A 63 7.94 -2.94 10.59
N ILE A 64 8.02 -3.51 9.37
CA ILE A 64 7.40 -2.92 8.17
C ILE A 64 5.88 -2.84 8.31
N VAL A 65 5.26 -3.84 8.93
CA VAL A 65 3.82 -3.81 9.21
C VAL A 65 3.48 -2.68 10.18
N ASP A 66 4.21 -2.52 11.28
CA ASP A 66 3.96 -1.46 12.25
C ASP A 66 4.21 -0.06 11.67
N ASP A 67 5.28 0.12 10.88
CA ASP A 67 5.61 1.36 10.19
C ASP A 67 4.56 1.72 9.13
N TRP A 68 4.10 0.74 8.35
CA TRP A 68 3.00 0.90 7.40
C TRP A 68 1.72 1.37 8.08
N LEU A 69 1.28 0.68 9.14
CA LEU A 69 0.05 1.05 9.84
C LEU A 69 0.16 2.43 10.51
N ASN A 70 1.33 2.79 11.02
CA ASN A 70 1.58 4.12 11.56
C ASN A 70 1.54 5.20 10.47
N LEU A 71 2.19 4.96 9.33
CA LEU A 71 2.15 5.86 8.18
C LEU A 71 0.70 6.14 7.76
N LEU A 72 -0.10 5.09 7.58
CA LEU A 72 -1.49 5.24 7.14
C LEU A 72 -2.34 6.00 8.14
N LYS A 73 -2.18 5.71 9.44
CA LYS A 73 -2.91 6.38 10.51
C LYS A 73 -2.62 7.88 10.54
N THR A 74 -1.37 8.27 10.32
CA THR A 74 -0.95 9.67 10.28
C THR A 74 -1.38 10.33 8.98
N LYS A 75 -1.00 9.78 7.82
CA LYS A 75 -1.23 10.39 6.50
C LYS A 75 -2.70 10.60 6.18
N PHE A 76 -3.56 9.60 6.40
CA PHE A 76 -4.98 9.78 6.11
C PHE A 76 -5.72 10.66 7.12
N ARG A 77 -5.14 10.91 8.29
CA ARG A 77 -5.65 11.88 9.25
C ARG A 77 -5.23 13.30 8.91
N GLU A 78 -3.96 13.51 8.55
CA GLU A 78 -3.39 14.82 8.21
C GLU A 78 -3.85 15.33 6.85
N GLU A 79 -3.98 14.43 5.88
CA GLU A 79 -4.35 14.75 4.50
C GLU A 79 -5.61 13.96 4.07
N PRO A 80 -6.82 14.36 4.52
CA PRO A 80 -8.06 13.71 4.12
C PRO A 80 -8.19 13.64 2.60
N GLY A 81 -8.44 12.44 2.07
CA GLY A 81 -8.58 12.22 0.63
C GLY A 81 -7.26 12.03 -0.12
N CYS A 82 -6.09 12.03 0.53
CA CYS A 82 -4.83 11.68 -0.12
C CYS A 82 -4.83 10.23 -0.64
N CYS A 83 -3.84 9.90 -1.46
CA CYS A 83 -3.60 8.53 -1.92
C CYS A 83 -2.19 8.10 -1.52
N VAL A 84 -2.06 6.85 -1.05
CA VAL A 84 -0.76 6.22 -0.78
C VAL A 84 -0.51 5.18 -1.86
N ALA A 85 0.55 5.37 -2.64
CA ALA A 85 0.98 4.41 -3.65
C ALA A 85 1.94 3.39 -3.05
N VAL A 86 1.85 2.14 -3.50
CA VAL A 86 2.76 1.06 -3.11
C VAL A 86 3.17 0.30 -4.36
N HIS A 87 4.48 0.08 -4.53
CA HIS A 87 4.98 -0.73 -5.63
C HIS A 87 6.07 -1.71 -5.21
N CYS A 88 6.14 -2.80 -5.96
CA CYS A 88 7.22 -3.78 -5.93
C CYS A 88 7.86 -3.76 -7.33
N VAL A 89 8.17 -4.92 -7.92
CA VAL A 89 8.62 -5.02 -9.32
C VAL A 89 7.41 -5.06 -10.27
N ALA A 90 6.67 -6.17 -10.28
CA ALA A 90 5.46 -6.33 -11.10
C ALA A 90 4.18 -5.87 -10.39
N GLY A 91 4.26 -5.50 -9.10
CA GLY A 91 3.11 -5.11 -8.28
C GLY A 91 2.16 -6.27 -7.92
N LEU A 92 2.56 -7.54 -8.10
CA LEU A 92 1.68 -8.71 -7.93
C LEU A 92 1.81 -9.43 -6.57
N GLY A 93 2.96 -9.32 -5.91
CA GLY A 93 3.24 -10.03 -4.66
C GLY A 93 3.22 -9.11 -3.44
N ARG A 94 4.34 -8.44 -3.18
CA ARG A 94 4.62 -7.71 -1.93
C ARG A 94 3.69 -6.53 -1.68
N ALA A 95 3.47 -5.69 -2.69
CA ALA A 95 2.64 -4.49 -2.57
C ALA A 95 1.16 -4.79 -2.22
N PRO A 96 0.48 -5.76 -2.88
CA PRO A 96 -0.86 -6.22 -2.48
C PRO A 96 -0.97 -6.64 -1.01
N VAL A 97 0.06 -7.24 -0.41
CA VAL A 97 0.02 -7.70 0.99
C VAL A 97 -0.12 -6.54 1.96
N LEU A 98 0.61 -5.44 1.75
CA LEU A 98 0.46 -4.26 2.62
C LEU A 98 -0.93 -3.62 2.49
N VAL A 99 -1.47 -3.54 1.26
CA VAL A 99 -2.82 -3.02 1.05
C VAL A 99 -3.87 -3.93 1.70
N ALA A 100 -3.71 -5.25 1.62
CA ALA A 100 -4.59 -6.20 2.30
C ALA A 100 -4.57 -6.02 3.82
N LEU A 101 -3.38 -5.86 4.42
CA LEU A 101 -3.24 -5.58 5.85
C LEU A 101 -3.98 -4.30 6.26
N ALA A 102 -3.91 -3.24 5.45
CA ALA A 102 -4.63 -2.00 5.70
C ALA A 102 -6.15 -2.21 5.71
N LEU A 103 -6.68 -2.94 4.72
CA LEU A 103 -8.12 -3.27 4.65
C LEU A 103 -8.56 -4.11 5.85
N ILE A 104 -7.75 -5.09 6.26
CA ILE A 104 -8.05 -5.95 7.41
C ILE A 104 -8.03 -5.14 8.72
N GLU A 105 -7.09 -4.21 8.87
CA GLU A 105 -7.02 -3.29 10.02
C GLU A 105 -8.17 -2.27 10.07
N CYS A 106 -8.83 -2.01 8.94
CA CYS A 106 -10.12 -1.29 8.91
C CYS A 106 -11.30 -2.18 9.39
N GLY A 107 -11.12 -3.49 9.43
CA GLY A 107 -12.14 -4.46 9.82
C GLY A 107 -12.75 -5.26 8.68
N MET A 108 -12.17 -5.20 7.47
CA MET A 108 -12.50 -6.14 6.40
C MET A 108 -11.99 -7.54 6.75
N LYS A 109 -12.74 -8.59 6.41
CA LYS A 109 -12.21 -9.96 6.56
C LYS A 109 -11.09 -10.19 5.54
N TYR A 110 -10.16 -11.09 5.85
CA TYR A 110 -9.00 -11.30 4.96
C TYR A 110 -9.44 -11.86 3.60
N GLU A 111 -10.47 -12.70 3.55
CA GLU A 111 -11.04 -13.25 2.33
C GLU A 111 -11.59 -12.14 1.43
N ASP A 112 -12.35 -11.22 2.02
CA ASP A 112 -12.94 -10.07 1.34
C ASP A 112 -11.84 -9.14 0.83
N ALA A 113 -10.80 -8.87 1.63
CA ALA A 113 -9.65 -8.05 1.24
C ALA A 113 -8.89 -8.66 0.05
N VAL A 114 -8.65 -9.98 0.09
CA VAL A 114 -8.01 -10.72 -1.00
C VAL A 114 -8.86 -10.66 -2.27
N GLN A 115 -10.16 -10.89 -2.17
CA GLN A 115 -11.07 -10.84 -3.32
C GLN A 115 -11.14 -9.43 -3.91
N PHE A 116 -11.29 -8.40 -3.07
CA PHE A 116 -11.34 -7.00 -3.49
C PHE A 116 -10.09 -6.61 -4.31
N ILE A 117 -8.91 -6.99 -3.82
CA ILE A 117 -7.65 -6.71 -4.53
C ILE A 117 -7.56 -7.53 -5.82
N ARG A 118 -7.96 -8.81 -5.81
CA ARG A 118 -7.94 -9.67 -7.01
C ARG A 118 -8.89 -9.21 -8.11
N GLN A 119 -10.02 -8.58 -7.77
CA GLN A 119 -10.93 -7.98 -8.75
C GLN A 119 -10.24 -6.88 -9.58
N LYS A 120 -9.32 -6.12 -8.96
CA LYS A 120 -8.57 -5.05 -9.62
C LYS A 120 -7.24 -5.53 -10.21
N ARG A 121 -6.64 -6.57 -9.62
CA ARG A 121 -5.32 -7.08 -10.00
C ARG A 121 -5.31 -8.61 -9.96
N ARG A 122 -5.70 -9.21 -11.07
CA ARG A 122 -5.74 -10.68 -11.24
C ARG A 122 -4.35 -11.27 -10.98
N GLY A 123 -4.29 -12.36 -10.22
CA GLY A 123 -3.04 -13.03 -9.86
C GLY A 123 -2.32 -12.45 -8.64
N ALA A 124 -2.92 -11.49 -7.92
CA ALA A 124 -2.39 -11.04 -6.64
C ALA A 124 -2.35 -12.19 -5.61
N PHE A 125 -1.29 -12.17 -4.79
CA PHE A 125 -0.97 -13.11 -3.70
C PHE A 125 -0.56 -14.52 -4.15
N ASN A 126 0.53 -15.00 -3.57
CA ASN A 126 0.90 -16.41 -3.60
C ASN A 126 0.36 -17.17 -2.37
N SER A 127 0.51 -18.50 -2.34
CA SER A 127 0.01 -19.35 -1.25
C SER A 127 0.60 -19.01 0.14
N LYS A 128 1.88 -18.63 0.22
CA LYS A 128 2.52 -18.23 1.50
C LYS A 128 1.92 -16.94 2.04
N GLN A 129 1.63 -15.98 1.16
CA GLN A 129 1.04 -14.70 1.50
C GLN A 129 -0.44 -14.85 1.91
N LEU A 130 -1.20 -15.72 1.24
CA LEU A 130 -2.56 -16.04 1.65
C LEU A 130 -2.60 -16.65 3.05
N LEU A 131 -1.72 -17.63 3.33
CA LEU A 131 -1.59 -18.25 4.65
C LEU A 131 -1.20 -17.23 5.73
N TYR A 132 -0.37 -16.26 5.38
CA TYR A 132 -0.02 -15.16 6.28
C TYR A 132 -1.24 -14.28 6.60
N LEU A 133 -1.99 -13.86 5.58
CA LEU A 133 -3.19 -13.03 5.76
C LEU A 133 -4.30 -13.75 6.54
N GLU A 134 -4.47 -15.05 6.32
CA GLU A 134 -5.41 -15.90 7.06
C GLU A 134 -5.06 -15.95 8.56
N LYS A 135 -3.76 -16.04 8.89
CA LYS A 135 -3.28 -16.10 10.27
C LYS A 135 -3.16 -14.72 10.93
N TYR A 136 -3.24 -13.65 10.16
CA TYR A 136 -3.09 -12.29 10.67
C TYR A 136 -4.21 -11.94 11.65
N ARG A 137 -3.83 -11.37 12.79
CA ARG A 137 -4.76 -10.90 13.82
C ARG A 137 -4.73 -9.38 13.89
N PRO A 138 -5.79 -8.69 13.41
CA PRO A 138 -5.77 -7.24 13.38
C PRO A 138 -5.77 -6.65 14.79
N LYS A 139 -5.02 -5.57 14.96
CA LYS A 139 -5.01 -4.72 16.17
C LYS A 139 -6.09 -3.62 16.10
N MET A 140 -6.79 -3.50 14.97
CA MET A 140 -7.85 -2.52 14.68
C MET A 140 -7.37 -1.06 14.78
N ARG A 141 -6.11 -0.81 14.40
CA ARG A 141 -5.43 0.49 14.53
C ARG A 141 -5.91 1.54 13.55
N LEU A 142 -6.57 1.11 12.47
CA LEU A 142 -7.02 1.95 11.36
C LEU A 142 -8.53 2.17 11.32
N ARG A 143 -9.27 1.73 12.35
CA ARG A 143 -10.67 2.15 12.52
C ARG A 143 -10.73 3.63 12.89
N PHE A 144 -10.93 4.46 11.88
CA PHE A 144 -11.39 5.82 12.08
C PHE A 144 -12.83 5.75 12.60
N LYS A 145 -13.05 6.22 13.83
CA LYS A 145 -14.40 6.51 14.30
C LYS A 145 -14.82 7.81 13.63
N ASP A 146 -15.72 7.75 12.67
CA ASP A 146 -16.51 8.94 12.33
C ASP A 146 -17.34 9.35 13.56
N ALA A 147 -17.69 10.63 13.66
CA ALA A 147 -18.63 11.12 14.68
C ALA A 147 -19.97 10.35 14.68
N ASN A 148 -20.28 9.65 13.57
CA ASN A 148 -21.46 8.81 13.36
C ASN A 148 -21.18 7.29 13.37
N GLY A 149 -19.99 6.84 13.79
CA GLY A 149 -19.70 5.42 14.04
C GLY A 149 -19.58 4.49 12.82
N HIS A 150 -19.60 5.00 11.60
CA HIS A 150 -19.39 4.19 10.39
C HIS A 150 -17.90 4.05 10.03
N CYS A 151 -17.50 2.85 9.62
CA CYS A 151 -16.15 2.57 9.14
C CYS A 151 -16.11 2.81 7.63
N CYS A 152 -15.51 3.93 7.21
CA CYS A 152 -15.37 4.29 5.81
C CYS A 152 -14.25 3.47 5.14
N VAL A 153 -14.59 2.31 4.59
CA VAL A 153 -13.85 1.72 3.46
C VAL A 153 -14.58 2.13 2.19
N GLN A 154 -13.99 3.05 1.42
CA GLN A 154 -14.56 3.57 0.18
C GLN A 154 -13.58 3.31 -0.96
#